data_AF-A0A522H622-F1
#
_entry.id   AF-A0A522H622-F1
#
_cell.length_a   1.000
_cell.length_b   1.000
_cell.length_c   1.000
_cell.angle_alpha   90.00
_cell.angle_beta   90.00
_cell.angle_gamma   90.00
#
_symmetry.space_group_name_H-M   'P 1'
#
loop_
_entity.id
_entity.type
_entity.pdbx_description
1 polymer ?
#
loop_
_entity_poly.entity_id
_entity_poly.type
_entity_poly.pdbx_seq_one_letter_code
_entity_poly.pdbx_strand_id
1 'polypeptide(L)'
;MAFGHDGGRARSGQFICEIHERRLWSGAATMTPRQAAKTRIVKETLLIVCEGDAEIAFVRFVKRTYADALGRAVQEQNAKGKGGKHVLEAGLRRAKNNRAFDKLVLLLDADQDWNDVLRAKARKARIGKHPISVIDASPCLEAWLLQILGVETEGDTRHMKQKFEAHTGVEAHQPEWMERLLNREVLNTARARVPQLADLMNHMGIAKR
;
A
#
# COMPACT_ATOMS: atom_id res chain seq x y z
N MET A 1 17.15 83.12 -12.55
CA MET A 1 15.76 82.72 -12.84
C MET A 1 15.35 81.70 -11.78
N ALA A 2 14.66 82.18 -10.75
CA ALA A 2 13.30 81.76 -10.34
C ALA A 2 13.28 80.36 -9.70
N PHE A 3 13.33 80.26 -8.35
CA PHE A 3 12.18 80.24 -7.42
C PHE A 3 11.20 79.10 -7.76
N GLY A 4 11.06 78.06 -6.94
CA GLY A 4 10.24 78.03 -5.71
C GLY A 4 8.86 77.44 -6.10
N HIS A 5 8.23 76.45 -5.48
CA HIS A 5 7.78 76.20 -4.10
C HIS A 5 7.03 74.84 -4.22
N ASP A 6 7.16 73.85 -3.34
CA ASP A 6 6.59 73.74 -1.98
C ASP A 6 5.06 73.94 -1.87
N GLY A 7 4.42 73.03 -1.12
CA GLY A 7 2.98 72.99 -0.86
C GLY A 7 2.44 71.56 -1.02
N GLY A 8 2.21 70.74 0.01
CA GLY A 8 1.91 71.07 1.39
C GLY A 8 0.45 70.72 1.72
N ARG A 9 0.27 69.53 2.30
CA ARG A 9 -0.55 69.24 3.49
C ARG A 9 -2.08 69.46 3.44
N ALA A 10 -2.79 68.44 3.96
CA ALA A 10 -3.81 68.48 5.04
C ALA A 10 -5.06 67.67 4.67
N ARG A 11 -5.36 66.63 5.48
CA ARG A 11 -6.49 66.53 6.44
C ARG A 11 -7.81 66.30 5.71
N SER A 12 -8.58 65.25 5.98
CA SER A 12 -9.52 65.03 7.09
C SER A 12 -10.65 64.25 6.40
N GLY A 13 -11.10 63.10 6.89
CA GLY A 13 -12.00 63.03 8.02
C GLY A 13 -13.41 62.74 7.50
N GLN A 14 -14.01 61.67 8.05
CA GLN A 14 -15.45 61.42 8.18
C GLN A 14 -16.29 61.08 6.93
N PHE A 15 -16.66 59.78 6.90
CA PHE A 15 -18.04 59.28 6.82
C PHE A 15 -19.15 60.34 6.72
N ILE A 16 -19.97 60.25 5.68
CA ILE A 16 -21.44 60.35 5.79
C ILE A 16 -22.08 59.42 4.75
N CYS A 17 -23.04 58.61 5.23
CA CYS A 17 -23.96 57.80 4.45
C CYS A 17 -24.80 58.66 3.50
N GLU A 18 -25.02 58.18 2.29
CA GLU A 18 -26.19 58.58 1.51
C GLU A 18 -26.96 57.33 1.08
N ILE A 19 -28.09 57.11 1.74
CA ILE A 19 -29.15 56.21 1.33
C ILE A 19 -30.11 57.05 0.52
N HIS A 20 -30.30 56.72 -0.76
CA HIS A 20 -31.55 56.96 -1.47
C HIS A 20 -31.81 55.81 -2.46
N GLU A 21 -32.63 54.89 -1.97
CA GLU A 21 -33.78 54.27 -2.61
C GLU A 21 -33.82 53.96 -4.13
N ARG A 22 -34.09 52.66 -4.35
CA ARG A 22 -35.04 52.06 -5.31
C ARG A 22 -34.57 51.82 -6.75
N ARG A 23 -34.30 50.54 -7.03
CA ARG A 23 -35.05 49.81 -8.07
C ARG A 23 -35.23 48.34 -7.73
N LEU A 24 -36.51 47.98 -7.73
CA LEU A 24 -37.12 46.66 -7.61
C LEU A 24 -36.53 45.67 -8.62
N TRP A 25 -35.99 44.54 -8.15
CA TRP A 25 -35.97 43.29 -8.90
C TRP A 25 -36.32 42.14 -7.96
N SER A 26 -37.56 41.66 -8.11
CA SER A 26 -38.02 40.38 -7.58
C SER A 26 -37.31 39.26 -8.33
N GLY A 27 -36.50 38.49 -7.62
CA GLY A 27 -35.89 37.27 -8.12
C GLY A 27 -35.66 36.32 -6.96
N ALA A 28 -36.68 35.51 -6.65
CA ALA A 28 -36.58 34.42 -5.71
C ALA A 28 -35.64 33.34 -6.30
N ALA A 29 -34.33 33.48 -6.06
CA ALA A 29 -33.39 32.39 -6.22
C ALA A 29 -33.36 31.64 -4.89
N THR A 30 -34.09 30.52 -4.81
CA THR A 30 -33.86 29.51 -3.79
C THR A 30 -32.38 29.09 -3.85
N MET A 31 -31.58 29.60 -2.91
CA MET A 31 -30.21 29.15 -2.71
C MET A 31 -30.26 27.69 -2.28
N THR A 32 -30.08 26.79 -3.23
CA THR A 32 -29.82 25.38 -2.94
C THR A 32 -28.57 25.32 -2.05
N PRO A 33 -28.64 24.70 -0.85
CA PRO A 33 -27.45 24.57 -0.02
C PRO A 33 -26.40 23.80 -0.82
N ARG A 34 -25.20 24.38 -0.97
CA ARG A 34 -24.03 23.68 -1.51
C ARG A 34 -23.86 22.40 -0.69
N GLN A 35 -24.09 21.24 -1.31
CA GLN A 35 -23.78 19.96 -0.70
C GLN A 35 -22.35 20.02 -0.19
N ALA A 36 -22.17 19.82 1.12
CA ALA A 36 -20.85 19.76 1.73
C ALA A 36 -20.02 18.72 0.95
N ALA A 37 -18.90 19.15 0.38
CA ALA A 37 -18.03 18.26 -0.37
C ALA A 37 -17.62 17.11 0.55
N LYS A 38 -18.09 15.90 0.24
CA LYS A 38 -17.75 14.68 0.98
C LYS A 38 -16.22 14.58 1.01
N THR A 39 -15.62 14.75 2.19
CA THR A 39 -14.16 14.66 2.36
C THR A 39 -13.70 13.30 1.86
N ARG A 40 -12.97 13.28 0.74
CA ARG A 40 -12.42 12.04 0.19
C ARG A 40 -11.30 11.59 1.11
N ILE A 41 -11.55 10.51 1.87
CA ILE A 41 -10.49 9.83 2.62
C ILE A 41 -9.57 9.18 1.58
N VAL A 42 -8.38 9.74 1.41
CA VAL A 42 -7.33 9.16 0.56
C VAL A 42 -6.65 8.07 1.37
N LYS A 43 -6.77 6.81 0.93
CA LYS A 43 -6.04 5.70 1.53
C LYS A 43 -4.55 5.82 1.18
N GLU A 44 -3.67 5.55 2.14
CA GLU A 44 -2.25 5.32 1.84
C GLU A 44 -2.13 4.23 0.75
N THR A 45 -1.21 4.41 -0.18
CA THR A 45 -0.94 3.46 -1.26
C THR A 45 0.25 2.57 -0.92
N LEU A 46 0.06 1.27 -1.08
CA LEU A 46 1.08 0.25 -0.84
C LEU A 46 1.45 -0.43 -2.15
N LEU A 47 2.74 -0.46 -2.48
CA LEU A 47 3.29 -1.35 -3.50
C LEU A 47 3.85 -2.60 -2.81
N ILE A 48 3.42 -3.78 -3.25
CA ILE A 48 4.00 -5.07 -2.90
C ILE A 48 4.68 -5.62 -4.15
N VAL A 49 5.99 -5.84 -4.08
CA VAL A 49 6.74 -6.48 -5.16
C VAL A 49 7.07 -7.89 -4.74
N CYS A 50 6.61 -8.85 -5.53
CA CYS A 50 6.82 -10.26 -5.25
C CYS A 50 7.79 -10.87 -6.26
N GLU A 51 8.48 -11.92 -5.85
CA GLU A 51 9.45 -12.62 -6.68
C GLU A 51 8.83 -13.31 -7.90
N GLY A 52 7.84 -14.19 -7.69
CA GLY A 52 7.24 -15.01 -8.73
C GLY A 52 5.71 -14.96 -8.77
N ASP A 53 5.13 -15.88 -9.55
CA ASP A 53 3.68 -15.94 -9.76
C ASP A 53 2.91 -16.47 -8.54
N ALA A 54 3.52 -17.38 -7.76
CA ALA A 54 2.90 -17.95 -6.58
C ALA A 54 2.65 -16.90 -5.48
N GLU A 55 3.63 -16.03 -5.20
CA GLU A 55 3.48 -14.95 -4.25
C GLU A 55 2.43 -13.94 -4.70
N ILE A 56 2.39 -13.62 -6.01
CA ILE A 56 1.41 -12.69 -6.58
C ILE A 56 0.00 -13.25 -6.45
N ALA A 57 -0.19 -14.54 -6.77
CA ALA A 57 -1.46 -15.22 -6.63
C ALA A 57 -1.93 -15.19 -5.16
N PHE A 58 -1.02 -15.49 -4.22
CA PHE A 58 -1.33 -15.44 -2.79
C PHE A 58 -1.67 -14.02 -2.29
N VAL A 59 -0.88 -13.01 -2.67
CA VAL A 59 -1.15 -11.61 -2.31
C VAL A 59 -2.51 -11.15 -2.84
N ARG A 60 -2.86 -11.53 -4.08
CA ARG A 60 -4.17 -11.25 -4.67
C ARG A 60 -5.31 -11.95 -3.93
N PHE A 61 -5.09 -13.20 -3.53
CA PHE A 61 -6.05 -13.96 -2.72
C PHE A 61 -6.33 -13.24 -1.40
N VAL A 62 -5.29 -12.86 -0.64
CA VAL A 62 -5.45 -12.12 0.63
C VAL A 62 -6.14 -10.77 0.39
N LYS A 63 -5.71 -10.02 -0.62
CA LYS A 63 -6.30 -8.73 -0.99
C LYS A 63 -7.81 -8.84 -1.29
N ARG A 64 -8.24 -9.87 -2.01
CA ARG A 64 -9.65 -10.12 -2.33
C ARG A 64 -10.44 -10.57 -1.10
N THR A 65 -9.89 -11.50 -0.32
CA THR A 65 -10.52 -12.04 0.90
C THR A 65 -10.78 -10.97 1.97
N TYR A 66 -9.94 -9.93 2.02
CA TYR A 66 -10.07 -8.82 2.96
C TYR A 66 -10.44 -7.49 2.29
N ALA A 67 -11.07 -7.50 1.11
CA ALA A 67 -11.39 -6.27 0.37
C ALA A 67 -12.20 -5.24 1.18
N ASP A 68 -13.05 -5.70 2.10
CA ASP A 68 -13.84 -4.92 3.06
C ASP A 68 -13.01 -4.31 4.20
N ALA A 69 -11.81 -4.85 4.46
CA ALA A 69 -10.96 -4.52 5.60
C ALA A 69 -9.59 -3.95 5.24
N LEU A 70 -9.32 -3.70 3.95
CA LEU A 70 -8.07 -3.08 3.51
C LEU A 70 -7.97 -1.63 3.99
N GLY A 71 -6.99 -1.37 4.86
CA GLY A 71 -6.63 -0.02 5.29
C GLY A 71 -5.83 0.78 4.25
N ARG A 72 -5.31 0.11 3.20
CA ARG A 72 -4.48 0.72 2.15
C ARG A 72 -4.95 0.37 0.74
N ALA A 73 -4.62 1.23 -0.21
CA ALA A 73 -4.75 0.92 -1.64
C ALA A 73 -3.54 0.08 -2.07
N VAL A 74 -3.73 -1.24 -2.17
CA VAL A 74 -2.66 -2.20 -2.49
C VAL A 74 -2.51 -2.37 -4.00
N GLN A 75 -1.28 -2.24 -4.50
CA GLN A 75 -0.87 -2.65 -5.83
C GLN A 75 0.22 -3.71 -5.72
N GLU A 76 0.10 -4.76 -6.52
CA GLU A 76 1.05 -5.85 -6.60
C GLU A 76 1.86 -5.81 -7.92
N GLN A 77 3.13 -6.18 -7.87
CA GLN A 77 3.99 -6.28 -9.05
C GLN A 77 4.85 -7.54 -8.98
N ASN A 78 4.85 -8.33 -10.06
CA ASN A 78 5.73 -9.49 -10.21
C ASN A 78 7.13 -9.06 -10.70
N ALA A 79 8.19 -9.55 -10.05
CA ALA A 79 9.59 -9.38 -10.44
C ALA A 79 10.08 -10.44 -11.45
N LYS A 80 9.26 -11.45 -11.76
CA LYS A 80 9.47 -12.49 -12.77
C LYS A 80 10.59 -13.48 -12.44
N GLY A 81 10.73 -13.88 -11.17
CA GLY A 81 11.57 -15.00 -10.72
C GLY A 81 13.08 -14.77 -10.94
N LYS A 82 13.58 -13.58 -10.61
CA LYS A 82 14.99 -13.18 -10.84
C LYS A 82 15.79 -12.97 -9.55
N GLY A 83 15.36 -13.56 -8.44
CA GLY A 83 16.03 -13.45 -7.15
C GLY A 83 15.78 -12.14 -6.40
N GLY A 84 16.16 -12.14 -5.11
CA GLY A 84 15.93 -11.02 -4.20
C GLY A 84 16.57 -9.69 -4.63
N LYS A 85 17.72 -9.72 -5.33
CA LYS A 85 18.32 -8.50 -5.91
C LYS A 85 17.38 -7.82 -6.89
N HIS A 86 16.78 -8.58 -7.80
CA HIS A 86 15.90 -8.03 -8.83
C HIS A 86 14.61 -7.48 -8.23
N VAL A 87 14.05 -8.18 -7.23
CA VAL A 87 12.89 -7.73 -6.46
C VAL A 87 13.16 -6.35 -5.83
N LEU A 88 14.30 -6.20 -5.14
CA LEU A 88 14.69 -4.94 -4.50
C LEU A 88 14.86 -3.81 -5.52
N GLU A 89 15.58 -4.04 -6.61
CA GLU A 89 15.86 -3.01 -7.62
C GLU A 89 14.60 -2.62 -8.39
N ALA A 90 13.78 -3.60 -8.80
CA ALA A 90 12.53 -3.37 -9.50
C ALA A 90 11.53 -2.61 -8.62
N GLY A 91 11.41 -2.96 -7.34
CA GLY A 91 10.54 -2.29 -6.39
C GLY A 91 10.96 -0.85 -6.13
N LEU A 92 12.25 -0.59 -5.85
CA LEU A 92 12.75 0.77 -5.68
C LEU A 92 12.56 1.62 -6.93
N ARG A 93 12.86 1.06 -8.12
CA ARG A 93 12.66 1.76 -9.39
C ARG A 93 11.19 2.11 -9.61
N ARG A 94 10.28 1.15 -9.40
CA ARG A 94 8.84 1.37 -9.57
C ARG A 94 8.32 2.44 -8.62
N ALA A 95 8.67 2.35 -7.35
CA ALA A 95 8.22 3.27 -6.32
C ALA A 95 8.78 4.69 -6.50
N LYS A 96 10.01 4.83 -7.03
CA LYS A 96 10.59 6.14 -7.36
C LYS A 96 9.98 6.77 -8.61
N ASN A 97 9.82 5.98 -9.67
CA ASN A 97 9.27 6.47 -10.94
C ASN A 97 7.79 6.82 -10.83
N ASN A 98 7.07 6.14 -9.95
CA ASN A 98 5.68 6.43 -9.66
C ASN A 98 5.56 6.90 -8.21
N ARG A 99 5.62 8.22 -8.03
CA ARG A 99 5.51 8.91 -6.74
C ARG A 99 4.12 8.79 -6.09
N ALA A 100 3.24 7.95 -6.62
CA ALA A 100 1.93 7.67 -6.04
C ALA A 100 1.98 6.59 -4.95
N PHE A 101 3.13 6.01 -4.61
CA PHE A 101 3.27 5.01 -3.55
C PHE A 101 3.84 5.59 -2.26
N ASP A 102 3.13 5.40 -1.15
CA ASP A 102 3.60 5.78 0.18
C ASP A 102 4.52 4.72 0.80
N LYS A 103 4.24 3.45 0.53
CA LYS A 103 4.95 2.29 1.11
C LYS A 103 5.36 1.28 0.06
N LEU A 104 6.48 0.60 0.32
CA LEU A 104 7.00 -0.51 -0.47
C LEU A 104 7.28 -1.70 0.45
N VAL A 105 6.68 -2.84 0.12
CA VAL A 105 6.97 -4.14 0.70
C VAL A 105 7.56 -5.04 -0.39
N LEU A 106 8.63 -5.74 -0.05
CA LEU A 106 9.22 -6.79 -0.87
C LEU A 106 8.83 -8.14 -0.26
N LEU A 107 8.35 -9.06 -1.10
CA LEU A 107 8.08 -10.44 -0.72
C LEU A 107 8.95 -11.35 -1.58
N LEU A 108 9.85 -12.10 -0.95
CA LEU A 108 10.88 -12.89 -1.63
C LEU A 108 11.21 -14.15 -0.85
N ASP A 109 11.69 -15.17 -1.56
CA ASP A 109 12.19 -16.39 -0.94
C ASP A 109 13.60 -16.14 -0.38
N ALA A 110 13.90 -16.77 0.76
CA ALA A 110 15.19 -16.59 1.44
C ALA A 110 16.36 -17.33 0.76
N ASP A 111 16.09 -18.18 -0.23
CA ASP A 111 17.05 -19.15 -0.76
C ASP A 111 17.87 -18.65 -1.96
N GLN A 112 17.36 -17.69 -2.75
CA GLN A 112 18.02 -17.23 -3.97
C GLN A 112 18.45 -15.75 -3.91
N ASP A 113 19.76 -15.53 -3.94
CA ASP A 113 20.39 -14.22 -4.12
C ASP A 113 20.00 -13.15 -3.09
N TRP A 114 19.59 -13.54 -1.87
CA TRP A 114 19.30 -12.62 -0.77
C TRP A 114 20.41 -12.63 0.28
N ASN A 115 21.49 -11.91 0.01
CA ASN A 115 22.67 -11.83 0.87
C ASN A 115 22.68 -10.61 1.82
N ASP A 116 23.65 -10.56 2.73
CA ASP A 116 23.74 -9.50 3.75
C ASP A 116 23.94 -8.09 3.19
N VAL A 117 24.59 -7.98 2.03
CA VAL A 117 24.75 -6.70 1.32
C VAL A 117 23.39 -6.18 0.88
N LEU A 118 22.55 -7.05 0.31
CA LEU A 118 21.19 -6.70 -0.11
C LEU A 118 20.27 -6.42 1.07
N ARG A 119 20.36 -7.22 2.15
CA ARG A 119 19.66 -6.93 3.41
C ARG A 119 20.05 -5.57 3.98
N ALA A 120 21.34 -5.23 3.98
CA ALA A 120 21.81 -3.92 4.43
C ALA A 120 21.30 -2.78 3.53
N LYS A 121 21.29 -2.99 2.21
CA LYS A 121 20.72 -2.04 1.23
C LYS A 121 19.23 -1.83 1.49
N ALA A 122 18.47 -2.90 1.72
CA ALA A 122 17.04 -2.83 2.00
C ALA A 122 16.76 -2.07 3.31
N ARG A 123 17.50 -2.37 4.39
CA ARG A 123 17.36 -1.66 5.69
C ARG A 123 17.57 -0.16 5.58
N LYS A 124 18.45 0.29 4.69
CA LYS A 124 18.74 1.72 4.44
C LYS A 124 17.75 2.36 3.45
N ALA A 125 17.03 1.58 2.66
CA ALA A 125 16.18 2.11 1.61
C ALA A 125 14.89 2.73 2.17
N ARG A 126 14.43 3.79 1.48
CA ARG A 126 13.25 4.59 1.87
C ARG A 126 12.43 4.95 0.64
N ILE A 127 11.09 5.00 0.79
CA ILE A 127 10.17 5.67 -0.13
C ILE A 127 9.67 6.93 0.57
N GLY A 128 10.12 8.10 0.10
CA GLY A 128 9.92 9.35 0.83
C GLY A 128 10.50 9.27 2.24
N LYS A 129 9.63 9.37 3.26
CA LYS A 129 10.00 9.27 4.68
C LYS A 129 9.87 7.85 5.25
N HIS A 130 9.32 6.90 4.50
CA HIS A 130 8.98 5.57 5.00
C HIS A 130 10.09 4.54 4.70
N PRO A 131 10.48 3.69 5.68
CA PRO A 131 11.27 2.50 5.40
C PRO A 131 10.52 1.56 4.47
N ILE A 132 11.27 0.94 3.56
CA ILE A 132 10.77 -0.25 2.87
C ILE A 132 10.74 -1.41 3.86
N SER A 133 9.88 -2.39 3.61
CA SER A 133 9.81 -3.60 4.42
C SER A 133 10.07 -4.82 3.54
N VAL A 134 10.65 -5.85 4.14
CA VAL A 134 10.94 -7.10 3.46
C VAL A 134 10.30 -8.22 4.28
N ILE A 135 9.51 -9.04 3.61
CA ILE A 135 8.94 -10.27 4.15
C ILE A 135 9.71 -11.40 3.48
N ASP A 136 10.54 -12.09 4.28
CA ASP A 136 11.34 -13.22 3.82
C ASP A 136 10.53 -14.51 4.05
N ALA A 137 10.21 -15.22 2.97
CA ALA A 137 9.62 -16.56 3.04
C ALA A 137 10.75 -17.57 3.25
N SER A 138 10.86 -18.11 4.47
CA SER A 138 11.93 -19.03 4.86
C SER A 138 11.32 -20.37 5.32
N PRO A 139 11.76 -21.50 4.75
CA PRO A 139 12.75 -21.65 3.67
C PRO A 139 12.26 -21.20 2.28
N CYS A 140 10.95 -21.23 2.01
CA CYS A 140 10.31 -20.76 0.77
C CYS A 140 8.83 -20.45 1.00
N LEU A 141 8.14 -19.92 -0.01
CA LEU A 141 6.70 -19.68 0.05
C LEU A 141 5.90 -20.95 0.37
N GLU A 142 6.22 -22.11 -0.19
CA GLU A 142 5.46 -23.34 0.05
C GLU A 142 5.46 -23.76 1.53
N ALA A 143 6.57 -23.57 2.23
CA ALA A 143 6.63 -23.80 3.66
C ALA A 143 5.66 -22.87 4.41
N TRP A 144 5.64 -21.59 4.04
CA TRP A 144 4.71 -20.64 4.60
C TRP A 144 3.25 -21.06 4.35
N LEU A 145 2.92 -21.45 3.12
CA LEU A 145 1.55 -21.89 2.78
C LEU A 145 1.13 -23.15 3.53
N LEU A 146 2.03 -24.12 3.71
CA LEU A 146 1.79 -25.31 4.53
C LEU A 146 1.50 -24.94 6.00
N GLN A 147 2.27 -24.01 6.58
CA GLN A 147 2.00 -23.51 7.94
C GLN A 147 0.65 -22.80 8.07
N ILE A 148 0.24 -22.06 7.02
CA ILE A 148 -1.10 -21.47 6.96
C ILE A 148 -2.16 -22.56 6.96
N LEU A 149 -1.93 -23.68 6.28
CA LEU A 149 -2.83 -24.82 6.27
C LEU A 149 -2.76 -25.68 7.55
N GLY A 150 -1.86 -25.35 8.49
CA GLY A 150 -1.68 -26.10 9.72
C GLY A 150 -0.90 -27.41 9.53
N VAL A 151 -0.18 -27.53 8.42
CA VAL A 151 0.68 -28.67 8.12
C VAL A 151 2.09 -28.38 8.64
N GLU A 152 2.69 -29.37 9.30
CA GLU A 152 4.07 -29.27 9.80
C GLU A 152 5.07 -29.10 8.65
N THR A 153 6.09 -28.29 8.86
CA THR A 153 7.13 -28.00 7.86
C THR A 153 8.49 -28.36 8.39
N GLU A 154 9.12 -29.37 7.80
CA GLU A 154 10.49 -29.80 8.09
C GLU A 154 11.18 -30.19 6.78
N GLY A 155 12.44 -29.80 6.59
CA GLY A 155 13.21 -30.11 5.39
C GLY A 155 13.61 -28.88 4.57
N ASP A 156 14.15 -29.12 3.37
CA ASP A 156 14.62 -28.09 2.45
C ASP A 156 13.51 -27.57 1.50
N THR A 157 13.82 -26.55 0.70
CA THR A 157 12.89 -25.97 -0.28
C THR A 157 12.30 -27.03 -1.23
N ARG A 158 13.11 -28.01 -1.67
CA ARG A 158 12.64 -29.06 -2.58
C ARG A 158 11.60 -29.94 -1.90
N HIS A 159 11.85 -30.34 -0.65
CA HIS A 159 10.90 -31.11 0.13
C HIS A 159 9.61 -30.33 0.37
N MET A 160 9.69 -29.03 0.67
CA MET A 160 8.50 -28.18 0.85
C MET A 160 7.64 -28.10 -0.40
N LYS A 161 8.24 -27.97 -1.58
CA LYS A 161 7.52 -27.97 -2.87
C LYS A 161 6.77 -29.27 -3.12
N GLN A 162 7.46 -30.40 -2.93
CA GLN A 162 6.86 -31.73 -3.08
C GLN A 162 5.75 -31.98 -2.06
N LYS A 163 5.98 -31.59 -0.80
CA LYS A 163 4.98 -31.73 0.28
C LYS A 163 3.76 -30.87 0.02
N PHE A 164 3.94 -29.66 -0.50
CA PHE A 164 2.86 -28.77 -0.89
C PHE A 164 2.02 -29.40 -2.00
N GLU A 165 2.65 -29.83 -3.10
CA GLU A 165 1.95 -30.45 -4.23
C GLU A 165 1.23 -31.74 -3.81
N ALA A 166 1.83 -32.57 -2.97
CA ALA A 166 1.18 -33.76 -2.42
C ALA A 166 -0.04 -33.43 -1.55
N HIS A 167 -0.01 -32.31 -0.82
CA HIS A 167 -1.10 -31.89 0.06
C HIS A 167 -2.25 -31.20 -0.70
N THR A 168 -1.93 -30.39 -1.71
CA THR A 168 -2.91 -29.56 -2.44
C THR A 168 -3.33 -30.16 -3.78
N GLY A 169 -2.57 -31.12 -4.31
CA GLY A 169 -2.74 -31.74 -5.62
C GLY A 169 -2.22 -30.91 -6.79
N VAL A 170 -1.63 -29.73 -6.54
CA VAL A 170 -1.18 -28.77 -7.56
C VAL A 170 0.01 -27.94 -7.07
N GLU A 171 0.67 -27.22 -7.98
CA GLU A 171 1.74 -26.29 -7.62
C GLU A 171 1.20 -24.99 -7.00
N ALA A 172 2.02 -24.31 -6.20
CA ALA A 172 1.60 -23.13 -5.42
C ALA A 172 1.09 -21.95 -6.26
N HIS A 173 1.55 -21.81 -7.50
CA HIS A 173 1.13 -20.74 -8.41
C HIS A 173 -0.27 -20.96 -9.02
N GLN A 174 -0.82 -22.17 -8.90
CA GLN A 174 -2.15 -22.50 -9.41
C GLN A 174 -3.21 -21.99 -8.42
N PRO A 175 -4.22 -21.20 -8.85
CA PRO A 175 -5.16 -20.57 -7.93
C PRO A 175 -6.16 -21.52 -7.27
N GLU A 176 -6.39 -22.70 -7.84
CA GLU A 176 -7.48 -23.63 -7.49
C GLU A 176 -7.41 -24.11 -6.04
N TRP A 177 -6.20 -24.37 -5.53
CA TRP A 177 -6.04 -24.83 -4.15
C TRP A 177 -6.41 -23.75 -3.14
N MET A 178 -6.20 -22.47 -3.46
CA MET A 178 -6.50 -21.36 -2.54
C MET A 178 -8.00 -21.25 -2.32
N GLU A 179 -8.80 -21.30 -3.39
CA GLU A 179 -10.26 -21.23 -3.27
C GLU A 179 -10.84 -22.45 -2.53
N ARG A 180 -10.17 -23.61 -2.62
CA ARG A 180 -10.60 -24.86 -1.98
C ARG A 180 -10.22 -24.94 -0.49
N LEU A 181 -9.02 -24.48 -0.14
CA LEU A 181 -8.42 -24.74 1.18
C LEU A 181 -8.27 -23.50 2.05
N LEU A 182 -8.32 -22.30 1.47
CA LEU A 182 -8.20 -21.06 2.22
C LEU A 182 -9.54 -20.35 2.32
N ASN A 183 -9.76 -19.71 3.46
CA ASN A 183 -10.81 -18.74 3.67
C ASN A 183 -10.35 -17.73 4.72
N ARG A 184 -11.21 -16.75 5.02
CA ARG A 184 -10.89 -15.69 5.98
C ARG A 184 -10.60 -16.23 7.39
N GLU A 185 -11.28 -17.28 7.82
CA GLU A 185 -11.08 -17.89 9.14
C GLU A 185 -9.75 -18.63 9.22
N VAL A 186 -9.40 -19.37 8.18
CA VAL A 186 -8.08 -20.04 8.05
C VAL A 186 -6.97 -19.00 8.13
N LEU A 187 -7.07 -17.91 7.37
CA LEU A 187 -6.08 -16.83 7.38
C LEU A 187 -6.01 -16.11 8.73
N ASN A 188 -7.15 -15.83 9.38
CA ASN A 188 -7.20 -15.21 10.71
C ASN A 188 -6.54 -16.11 11.76
N THR A 189 -6.84 -17.41 11.76
CA THR A 189 -6.25 -18.39 12.68
C THR A 189 -4.76 -18.52 12.43
N ALA A 190 -4.35 -18.63 11.16
CA ALA A 190 -2.96 -18.73 10.75
C ALA A 190 -2.14 -17.48 11.13
N ARG A 191 -2.77 -16.29 11.15
CA ARG A 191 -2.11 -15.03 11.52
C ARG A 191 -1.47 -15.05 12.90
N ALA A 192 -1.98 -15.87 13.83
CA ALA A 192 -1.41 -16.01 15.17
C ALA A 192 -0.12 -16.86 15.19
N ARG A 193 -0.01 -17.82 14.27
CA ARG A 193 1.11 -18.78 14.20
C ARG A 193 2.14 -18.46 13.13
N VAL A 194 1.78 -17.72 12.09
CA VAL A 194 2.69 -17.36 10.99
C VAL A 194 2.99 -15.86 10.97
N PRO A 195 4.16 -15.43 11.47
CA PRO A 195 4.54 -14.02 11.54
C PRO A 195 4.52 -13.31 10.18
N GLN A 196 4.97 -13.98 9.11
CA GLN A 196 5.00 -13.43 7.75
C GLN A 196 3.60 -13.07 7.25
N LEU A 197 2.59 -13.88 7.59
CA LEU A 197 1.19 -13.56 7.30
C LEU A 197 0.70 -12.38 8.12
N ALA A 198 1.06 -12.34 9.41
CA ALA A 198 0.74 -11.18 10.23
C ALA A 198 1.33 -9.89 9.65
N ASP A 199 2.60 -9.92 9.22
CA ASP A 199 3.29 -8.77 8.64
C ASP A 199 2.67 -8.34 7.31
N LEU A 200 2.39 -9.28 6.40
CA LEU A 200 1.70 -8.98 5.15
C LEU A 200 0.36 -8.28 5.43
N MET A 201 -0.46 -8.83 6.32
CA MET A 201 -1.77 -8.29 6.67
C MET A 201 -1.66 -6.92 7.36
N ASN A 202 -0.67 -6.73 8.24
CA ASN A 202 -0.39 -5.45 8.90
C ASN A 202 -0.01 -4.37 7.87
N HIS A 203 0.83 -4.73 6.89
CA HIS A 203 1.19 -3.84 5.79
C HIS A 203 0.00 -3.50 4.91
N MET A 204 -0.91 -4.44 4.63
CA MET A 204 -2.17 -4.15 3.93
C MET A 204 -3.16 -3.28 4.74
N GLY A 205 -2.88 -3.07 6.03
CA GLY A 205 -3.73 -2.30 6.93
C GLY A 205 -4.94 -3.08 7.43
N ILE A 206 -4.87 -4.41 7.45
CA ILE A 206 -5.92 -5.29 7.96
C ILE A 206 -5.77 -5.37 9.48
N ALA A 207 -6.71 -4.80 10.23
CA ALA A 207 -6.69 -4.84 11.69
C ALA A 207 -6.72 -6.28 12.23
N LYS A 208 -6.10 -6.53 13.40
CA LYS A 208 -6.41 -7.72 14.19
C LYS A 208 -7.81 -7.49 14.78
N ARG A 209 -8.73 -8.41 14.51
CA ARG A 209 -10.07 -8.43 15.11
C ARG A 209 -10.12 -9.49 16.19
#